data_AF-A0A7J8UYA6-F1
#
_entry.id   AF-A0A7J8UYA6-F1
#
_cell.length_a   1.000
_cell.length_b   1.000
_cell.length_c   1.000
_cell.angle_alpha   90.00
_cell.angle_beta   90.00
_cell.angle_gamma   90.00
#
_symmetry.space_group_name_H-M   'P 1'
#
loop_
_entity.id
_entity.type
_entity.pdbx_description
1 polymer ?
#
loop_
_entity_poly.entity_id
_entity_poly.type
_entity_poly.pdbx_seq_one_letter_code
_entity_poly.pdbx_strand_id
1 'polypeptide(L)'
;MEEASKQQIYLHGDLDLTIVEARRLPNMDFMVNHLRSCLTCEPCKSPAQTAAKEGDSKIRGHRKIITSDPYVTVCLPQATVARTRVLKNSQNPKWNEHFIIPLAHPVTELDINVKDNDLFGADAIGTAKIPASRIATGEHITGWFPLIGPSGKPPKPDSAIYLDIKFTPCENNPLYKQGVASDPEQAGVRHTYFPLRKGSQVTLYQDAHVTDDLLPKIELDDGKVYSPAKCWEDICYAISEAHHLVYIVGWSVFHKVKLVREPTRPLPRGGDLTLGELLKYKSEEGVRVLLLVWDDKTSHDKFGIRTAGVMQTHDEETLKFFKHSSVTCVLAPRYASSKLGYFKQQARFYLFELLRYWITLINLFPAYSGFWIFDRSNVVGTMFTHHQKCVLVDTQAAGNNRKITAFVGGIDLCDGRYDTPEHRILRDLDTVFKDDFHNPTFPV
;
A
#
# COMPACT_ATOMS: atom_id res chain seq x y z
N MET A 1 18.59 6.83 -45.06
CA MET A 1 17.28 6.92 -44.40
C MET A 1 17.57 7.40 -43.00
N GLU A 2 17.20 8.64 -42.73
CA GLU A 2 17.62 9.45 -41.59
C GLU A 2 17.04 8.87 -40.29
N GLU A 3 17.89 8.44 -39.36
CA GLU A 3 17.47 8.22 -37.96
C GLU A 3 17.14 9.61 -37.39
N ALA A 4 15.89 10.03 -37.56
CA ALA A 4 15.36 11.18 -36.85
C ALA A 4 15.57 10.92 -35.35
N SER A 5 16.41 11.74 -34.71
CA SER A 5 16.65 11.64 -33.28
C SER A 5 15.29 11.68 -32.58
N LYS A 6 14.96 10.62 -31.84
CA LYS A 6 13.69 10.56 -31.10
C LYS A 6 13.73 11.65 -30.03
N GLN A 7 13.16 12.81 -30.34
CA GLN A 7 13.10 13.93 -29.43
C GLN A 7 12.35 13.52 -28.16
N GLN A 8 13.02 13.67 -27.02
CA GLN A 8 12.39 13.44 -25.72
C GLN A 8 11.45 14.60 -25.40
N ILE A 9 10.22 14.27 -25.00
CA ILE A 9 9.17 15.24 -24.71
C ILE A 9 8.73 15.04 -23.26
N TYR A 10 8.56 16.16 -22.55
CA TYR A 10 8.09 16.13 -21.18
C TYR A 10 6.56 16.10 -21.16
N LEU A 11 5.99 14.92 -20.90
CA LEU A 11 4.55 14.78 -20.68
C LEU A 11 4.25 15.13 -19.22
N HIS A 12 3.86 16.38 -18.98
CA HIS A 12 3.44 16.89 -17.68
C HIS A 12 1.98 17.34 -17.71
N GLY A 13 1.11 16.56 -17.08
CA GLY A 13 -0.33 16.77 -17.13
C GLY A 13 -1.10 15.46 -16.94
N ASP A 14 -2.39 15.47 -17.26
CA ASP A 14 -3.27 14.33 -17.08
C ASP A 14 -3.50 13.59 -18.40
N LEU A 15 -3.23 12.29 -18.40
CA LEU A 15 -3.55 11.38 -19.49
C LEU A 15 -4.86 10.65 -19.17
N ASP A 16 -5.93 11.04 -19.86
CA ASP A 16 -7.18 10.27 -19.92
C ASP A 16 -7.00 9.16 -20.95
N LEU A 17 -7.07 7.91 -20.49
CA LEU A 17 -6.82 6.72 -21.28
C LEU A 17 -7.93 5.69 -21.05
N THR A 18 -8.63 5.33 -22.11
CA THR A 18 -9.50 4.16 -22.13
C THR A 18 -8.86 3.04 -22.93
N ILE A 19 -8.65 1.90 -22.28
CA ILE A 19 -8.26 0.65 -22.91
C ILE A 19 -9.54 -0.13 -23.21
N VAL A 20 -9.98 -0.09 -24.47
CA VAL A 20 -11.29 -0.61 -24.87
C VAL A 20 -11.20 -2.13 -25.09
N GLU A 21 -10.49 -2.55 -26.13
CA GLU A 21 -10.41 -3.96 -26.52
C GLU A 21 -9.14 -4.27 -27.32
N ALA A 22 -8.77 -5.55 -27.43
CA ALA A 22 -7.78 -6.02 -28.38
C ALA A 22 -8.36 -7.14 -29.24
N ARG A 23 -7.78 -7.34 -30.43
CA ARG A 23 -8.24 -8.36 -31.38
C ARG A 23 -7.12 -9.27 -31.81
N ARG A 24 -7.48 -10.53 -32.12
CA ARG A 24 -6.61 -11.56 -32.68
C ARG A 24 -5.32 -11.76 -31.88
N LEU A 25 -5.43 -11.89 -30.56
CA LEU A 25 -4.28 -12.25 -29.74
C LEU A 25 -3.86 -13.72 -29.99
N PRO A 26 -2.55 -14.03 -29.95
CA PRO A 26 -2.07 -15.41 -29.96
C PRO A 26 -2.56 -16.17 -28.73
N ASN A 27 -2.66 -17.49 -28.87
CA ASN A 27 -2.87 -18.38 -27.73
C ASN A 27 -1.48 -18.72 -27.16
N MET A 28 -1.12 -18.13 -26.02
CA MET A 28 0.21 -18.31 -25.43
C MET A 28 0.32 -19.63 -24.64
N ASP A 29 -0.79 -20.14 -24.08
CA ASP A 29 -0.82 -21.42 -23.34
C ASP A 29 -0.28 -22.60 -24.15
N PHE A 30 -0.52 -22.61 -25.47
CA PHE A 30 -0.01 -23.67 -26.35
C PHE A 30 1.51 -23.57 -26.57
N MET A 31 2.08 -22.36 -26.62
CA MET A 31 3.52 -22.17 -26.82
C MET A 31 4.32 -22.55 -25.57
N VAL A 32 3.82 -22.21 -24.38
CA VAL A 32 4.43 -22.60 -23.09
C VAL A 32 4.45 -24.13 -22.93
N ASN A 33 3.36 -24.81 -23.32
CA ASN A 33 3.29 -26.27 -23.28
C ASN A 33 4.20 -26.96 -24.31
N HIS A 34 4.40 -26.36 -25.48
CA HIS A 34 5.32 -26.90 -26.50
C HIS A 34 6.80 -26.72 -26.11
N LEU A 35 7.14 -25.57 -25.49
CA LEU A 35 8.49 -25.34 -24.96
C LEU A 35 8.83 -26.28 -23.79
N ARG A 36 7.83 -26.59 -22.93
CA ARG A 36 7.95 -27.62 -21.88
C ARG A 36 8.24 -29.01 -22.43
N SER A 37 7.60 -29.39 -23.54
CA SER A 37 7.80 -30.69 -24.20
C SER A 37 9.20 -30.86 -24.78
N CYS A 38 9.88 -29.78 -25.18
CA CYS A 38 11.22 -29.84 -25.75
C CYS A 38 12.36 -29.84 -24.70
N LEU A 39 12.07 -29.49 -23.45
CA LEU A 39 13.07 -29.48 -22.36
C LEU A 39 13.11 -30.80 -21.56
N THR A 40 12.17 -31.71 -21.82
CA THR A 40 12.22 -33.10 -21.35
C THR A 40 12.64 -34.01 -22.50
N CYS A 41 13.91 -33.95 -22.90
CA CYS A 41 14.52 -35.01 -23.70
C CYS A 41 14.71 -36.25 -22.80
N GLU A 42 13.69 -37.10 -22.69
CA GLU A 42 13.90 -38.46 -22.21
C GLU A 42 14.56 -39.31 -23.32
N PRO A 43 15.56 -40.15 -23.00
CA PRO A 43 16.28 -40.93 -24.00
C PRO A 43 15.39 -42.03 -24.57
N CYS A 44 15.47 -42.20 -25.90
CA CYS A 44 14.85 -43.28 -26.66
C CYS A 44 15.05 -44.65 -26.00
N LYS A 45 13.95 -45.33 -25.64
CA LYS A 45 13.94 -46.77 -25.38
C LYS A 45 13.06 -47.48 -26.42
N SER A 46 13.64 -48.51 -27.01
CA SER A 46 13.16 -49.37 -28.09
C SER A 46 11.95 -50.24 -27.70
N PRO A 47 11.22 -50.79 -28.68
CA PRO A 47 9.90 -51.38 -28.47
C PRO A 47 9.98 -52.87 -28.09
N ALA A 48 9.23 -53.28 -27.07
CA ALA A 48 8.90 -54.67 -26.84
C ALA A 48 7.41 -54.81 -26.48
N GLN A 49 6.77 -55.69 -27.24
CA GLN A 49 5.35 -56.02 -27.27
C GLN A 49 4.93 -56.83 -26.04
N THR A 50 3.73 -56.61 -25.50
CA THR A 50 2.71 -57.66 -25.36
C THR A 50 1.37 -57.10 -24.88
N ALA A 51 0.30 -57.75 -25.33
CA ALA A 51 -1.05 -57.24 -25.46
C ALA A 51 -1.98 -57.66 -24.31
N ALA A 52 -3.10 -56.92 -24.26
CA ALA A 52 -4.42 -57.25 -23.73
C ALA A 52 -4.64 -57.30 -22.20
N LYS A 53 -5.49 -56.38 -21.71
CA LYS A 53 -6.89 -56.69 -21.36
C LYS A 53 -7.73 -55.43 -21.14
N GLU A 54 -9.02 -55.61 -21.39
CA GLU A 54 -10.11 -54.64 -21.51
C GLU A 54 -10.36 -53.77 -20.27
N GLY A 55 -10.93 -52.58 -20.49
CA GLY A 55 -11.53 -51.81 -19.41
C GLY A 55 -11.77 -50.33 -19.72
N ASP A 56 -12.93 -50.06 -20.29
CA ASP A 56 -13.84 -49.02 -19.81
C ASP A 56 -13.67 -47.52 -20.19
N SER A 57 -14.83 -46.93 -20.47
CA SER A 57 -15.17 -45.51 -20.52
C SER A 57 -14.45 -44.60 -21.54
N LYS A 58 -15.13 -44.36 -22.67
CA LYS A 58 -14.92 -43.16 -23.50
C LYS A 58 -15.34 -41.91 -22.70
N ILE A 59 -14.47 -41.40 -21.84
CA ILE A 59 -14.56 -40.01 -21.38
C ILE A 59 -14.09 -39.15 -22.55
N ARG A 60 -15.04 -38.69 -23.37
CA ARG A 60 -14.85 -37.52 -24.24
C ARG A 60 -14.60 -36.32 -23.33
N GLY A 61 -13.36 -36.17 -22.89
CA GLY A 61 -12.88 -34.93 -22.30
C GLY A 61 -13.02 -33.86 -23.37
N HIS A 62 -14.04 -33.00 -23.23
CA HIS A 62 -14.01 -31.70 -23.88
C HIS A 62 -12.65 -31.08 -23.55
N ARG A 63 -11.73 -31.05 -24.53
CA ARG A 63 -10.54 -30.21 -24.45
C ARG A 63 -11.07 -28.80 -24.29
N LYS A 64 -11.14 -28.31 -23.05
CA LYS A 64 -11.26 -26.88 -22.79
C LYS A 64 -10.10 -26.26 -23.55
N ILE A 65 -10.42 -25.48 -24.58
CA ILE A 65 -9.41 -24.70 -25.29
C ILE A 65 -8.95 -23.67 -24.26
N ILE A 66 -7.87 -23.97 -23.57
CA ILE A 66 -7.20 -23.02 -22.68
C ILE A 66 -6.59 -21.98 -23.63
N THR A 67 -6.98 -20.73 -23.44
CA THR A 67 -6.49 -19.59 -24.22
C THR A 67 -5.97 -18.55 -23.25
N SER A 68 -5.11 -17.67 -23.76
CA SER A 68 -4.46 -16.61 -23.00
C SER A 68 -5.42 -15.86 -22.07
N ASP A 69 -4.91 -15.48 -20.90
CA ASP A 69 -5.54 -14.64 -19.88
C ASP A 69 -4.99 -13.20 -19.97
N PRO A 70 -5.38 -12.41 -21.01
CA PRO A 70 -4.71 -11.17 -21.31
C PRO A 70 -5.02 -10.04 -20.33
N TYR A 71 -4.01 -9.18 -20.13
CA TYR A 71 -4.12 -7.89 -19.48
C TYR A 71 -3.18 -6.88 -20.13
N VAL A 72 -3.41 -5.60 -19.86
CA VAL A 72 -2.60 -4.50 -20.43
C VAL A 72 -1.86 -3.78 -19.33
N THR A 73 -0.60 -3.42 -19.59
CA THR A 73 0.18 -2.49 -18.78
C THR A 73 0.61 -1.31 -19.61
N VAL A 74 0.41 -0.12 -19.07
CA VAL A 74 0.85 1.15 -19.64
C VAL A 74 2.17 1.50 -18.99
N CYS A 75 3.22 1.60 -19.81
CA CYS A 75 4.58 1.76 -19.35
C CYS A 75 5.23 3.00 -19.95
N LEU A 76 6.00 3.66 -19.12
CA LEU A 76 7.03 4.63 -19.45
C LEU A 76 8.39 3.99 -19.12
N PRO A 77 9.52 4.52 -19.63
CA PRO A 77 10.84 3.88 -19.47
C PRO A 77 11.19 3.49 -18.03
N GLN A 78 10.69 4.21 -17.02
CA GLN A 78 10.99 4.00 -15.61
C GLN A 78 9.79 3.55 -14.76
N ALA A 79 8.58 3.51 -15.33
CA ALA A 79 7.36 3.33 -14.54
C ALA A 79 6.28 2.54 -15.28
N THR A 80 5.57 1.67 -14.57
CA THR A 80 4.26 1.18 -15.02
C THR A 80 3.21 2.07 -14.37
N VAL A 81 2.48 2.82 -15.19
CA VAL A 81 1.57 3.88 -14.73
C VAL A 81 0.10 3.44 -14.69
N ALA A 82 -0.26 2.38 -15.42
CA ALA A 82 -1.57 1.75 -15.32
C ALA A 82 -1.51 0.26 -15.65
N ARG A 83 -2.48 -0.50 -15.12
CA ARG A 83 -2.66 -1.93 -15.37
C ARG A 83 -4.15 -2.27 -15.33
N THR A 84 -4.64 -2.95 -16.36
CA THR A 84 -6.02 -3.44 -16.40
C THR A 84 -6.21 -4.70 -15.56
N ARG A 85 -7.47 -5.11 -15.34
CA ARG A 85 -7.75 -6.46 -14.85
C ARG A 85 -7.35 -7.52 -15.87
N VAL A 86 -7.15 -8.73 -15.37
CA VAL A 86 -6.90 -9.92 -16.18
C VAL A 86 -8.24 -10.47 -16.66
N LEU A 87 -8.40 -10.66 -17.97
CA LEU A 87 -9.58 -11.32 -18.53
C LEU A 87 -9.21 -12.75 -18.87
N LYS A 88 -9.99 -13.71 -18.38
CA LYS A 88 -9.66 -15.12 -18.57
C LYS A 88 -10.04 -15.61 -19.96
N ASN A 89 -9.16 -16.39 -20.57
CA ASN A 89 -9.41 -17.18 -21.76
C ASN A 89 -10.03 -16.38 -22.92
N SER A 90 -9.34 -15.31 -23.36
CA SER A 90 -9.85 -14.45 -24.43
C SER A 90 -8.78 -14.04 -25.43
N GLN A 91 -9.01 -14.38 -26.71
CA GLN A 91 -8.20 -13.88 -27.83
C GLN A 91 -8.67 -12.51 -28.36
N ASN A 92 -9.87 -12.08 -27.97
CA ASN A 92 -10.45 -10.77 -28.31
C ASN A 92 -10.97 -10.09 -27.03
N PRO A 93 -10.08 -9.76 -26.08
CA PRO A 93 -10.47 -9.20 -24.78
C PRO A 93 -11.09 -7.82 -24.93
N LYS A 94 -12.14 -7.56 -24.13
CA LYS A 94 -12.77 -6.24 -23.99
C LYS A 94 -12.69 -5.79 -22.54
N TRP A 95 -11.73 -4.91 -22.24
CA TRP A 95 -11.52 -4.42 -20.87
C TRP A 95 -12.52 -3.32 -20.53
N ASN A 96 -12.68 -2.35 -21.43
CA ASN A 96 -13.42 -1.10 -21.21
C ASN A 96 -13.00 -0.42 -19.89
N GLU A 97 -11.69 -0.35 -19.66
CA GLU A 97 -11.13 0.24 -18.44
C GLU A 97 -10.58 1.63 -18.72
N HIS A 98 -11.05 2.59 -17.92
CA HIS A 98 -10.71 4.00 -17.98
C HIS A 98 -9.71 4.35 -16.87
N PHE A 99 -8.70 5.13 -17.23
CA PHE A 99 -7.65 5.60 -16.33
C PHE A 99 -7.45 7.09 -16.53
N ILE A 100 -7.27 7.80 -15.41
CA ILE A 100 -6.75 9.17 -15.39
C ILE A 100 -5.38 9.08 -14.76
N ILE A 101 -4.36 9.30 -15.57
CA ILE A 101 -2.96 9.03 -15.20
C ILE A 101 -2.22 10.36 -15.14
N PRO A 102 -1.83 10.86 -13.95
CA PRO A 102 -0.97 12.02 -13.86
C PRO A 102 0.43 11.65 -14.35
N LEU A 103 0.91 12.39 -15.33
CA LEU A 103 2.23 12.24 -15.94
C LEU A 103 3.12 13.42 -15.56
N ALA A 104 4.40 13.14 -15.28
CA ALA A 104 5.46 14.12 -15.08
C ALA A 104 6.81 13.56 -15.58
N HIS A 105 6.81 13.01 -16.80
CA HIS A 105 7.90 12.15 -17.29
C HIS A 105 8.50 12.64 -18.62
N PRO A 106 9.83 12.59 -18.79
CA PRO A 106 10.48 12.86 -20.07
C PRO A 106 10.53 11.57 -20.92
N VAL A 107 9.75 11.51 -21.99
CA VAL A 107 9.47 10.27 -22.74
C VAL A 107 9.52 10.50 -24.25
N THR A 108 9.85 9.46 -25.01
CA THR A 108 9.79 9.47 -26.48
C THR A 108 8.50 8.84 -27.00
N GLU A 109 7.98 7.86 -26.26
CA GLU A 109 6.78 7.09 -26.58
C GLU A 109 6.14 6.53 -25.29
N LEU A 110 4.85 6.24 -25.36
CA LEU A 110 4.06 5.53 -24.36
C LEU A 110 3.91 4.08 -24.81
N ASP A 111 4.39 3.13 -24.00
CA ASP A 111 4.36 1.71 -24.32
C ASP A 111 3.11 1.05 -23.73
N ILE A 112 2.23 0.55 -24.60
CA ILE A 112 1.03 -0.19 -24.25
C ILE A 112 1.31 -1.68 -24.45
N ASN A 113 1.65 -2.37 -23.38
CA ASN A 113 2.05 -3.77 -23.41
C ASN A 113 0.87 -4.69 -23.09
N VAL A 114 0.48 -5.52 -24.04
CA VAL A 114 -0.47 -6.63 -23.83
C VAL A 114 0.33 -7.85 -23.37
N LYS A 115 -0.09 -8.45 -22.27
CA LYS A 115 0.60 -9.58 -21.62
C LYS A 115 -0.39 -10.67 -21.29
N ASP A 116 0.12 -11.89 -21.20
CA ASP A 116 -0.60 -13.02 -20.62
C ASP A 116 -0.28 -13.16 -19.13
N ASN A 117 -1.27 -13.55 -18.32
CA ASN A 117 -1.11 -13.73 -16.89
C ASN A 117 -0.96 -15.21 -16.53
N ASP A 118 0.23 -15.76 -16.77
CA ASP A 118 0.56 -17.13 -16.40
C ASP A 118 1.09 -17.27 -14.96
N LEU A 119 0.91 -18.46 -14.38
CA LEU A 119 1.32 -18.81 -13.03
C LEU A 119 2.83 -18.63 -12.77
N PHE A 120 3.67 -18.64 -13.81
CA PHE A 120 5.13 -18.63 -13.69
C PHE A 120 5.81 -17.37 -14.24
N GLY A 121 5.06 -16.36 -14.66
CA GLY A 121 5.60 -15.11 -15.20
C GLY A 121 4.68 -14.53 -16.26
N ALA A 122 4.64 -13.21 -16.38
CA ALA A 122 3.81 -12.57 -17.38
C ALA A 122 4.54 -12.54 -18.74
N ASP A 123 4.04 -13.29 -19.71
CA ASP A 123 4.58 -13.32 -21.07
C ASP A 123 4.09 -12.13 -21.89
N ALA A 124 5.01 -11.44 -22.56
CA ALA A 124 4.67 -10.31 -23.41
C ALA A 124 4.07 -10.79 -24.73
N ILE A 125 2.79 -10.49 -24.97
CA ILE A 125 2.10 -10.82 -26.22
C ILE A 125 2.53 -9.84 -27.32
N GLY A 126 2.50 -8.55 -27.02
CA GLY A 126 2.94 -7.51 -27.94
C GLY A 126 2.75 -6.11 -27.38
N THR A 127 3.39 -5.15 -28.03
CA THR A 127 3.43 -3.75 -27.59
C THR A 127 2.92 -2.84 -28.69
N ALA A 128 2.01 -1.93 -28.35
CA ALA A 128 1.70 -0.76 -29.17
C ALA A 128 2.45 0.45 -28.61
N LYS A 129 3.10 1.22 -29.47
CA LYS A 129 3.92 2.39 -29.09
C LYS A 129 3.27 3.65 -29.62
N ILE A 130 2.90 4.56 -28.72
CA ILE A 130 2.28 5.84 -29.08
C ILE A 130 3.32 6.95 -28.92
N PRO A 131 3.74 7.66 -30.00
CA PRO A 131 4.74 8.72 -29.90
C PRO A 131 4.32 9.82 -28.92
N ALA A 132 5.24 10.24 -28.06
CA ALA A 132 5.01 11.31 -27.11
C ALA A 132 4.68 12.64 -27.81
N SER A 133 5.24 12.87 -29.01
CA SER A 133 4.95 14.03 -29.84
C SER A 133 3.50 14.11 -30.25
N ARG A 134 2.86 12.96 -30.52
CA ARG A 134 1.44 12.88 -30.85
C ARG A 134 0.57 13.12 -29.60
N ILE A 135 0.97 12.57 -28.45
CA ILE A 135 0.24 12.75 -27.19
C ILE A 135 0.29 14.23 -26.75
N ALA A 136 1.45 14.86 -26.86
CA ALA A 136 1.69 16.23 -26.43
C ALA A 136 0.90 17.29 -27.21
N THR A 137 0.37 16.98 -28.40
CA THR A 137 -0.53 17.90 -29.12
C THR A 137 -1.83 18.14 -28.36
N GLY A 138 -2.20 17.23 -27.47
CA GLY A 138 -3.49 17.24 -26.78
C GLY A 138 -4.67 16.93 -27.68
N GLU A 139 -4.45 16.53 -28.95
CA GLU A 139 -5.51 16.06 -29.83
C GLU A 139 -6.13 14.75 -29.29
N HIS A 140 -7.38 14.50 -29.66
CA HIS A 140 -8.05 13.25 -29.31
C HIS A 140 -7.52 12.11 -30.20
N ILE A 141 -6.87 11.12 -29.59
CA ILE A 141 -6.24 10.00 -30.29
C ILE A 141 -7.09 8.76 -30.02
N THR A 142 -7.84 8.32 -31.03
CA THR A 142 -8.68 7.12 -30.94
C THR A 142 -8.45 6.20 -32.14
N GLY A 143 -8.50 4.89 -31.91
CA GLY A 143 -8.45 3.89 -33.00
C GLY A 143 -7.65 2.63 -32.68
N TRP A 144 -7.43 1.85 -33.73
CA TRP A 144 -6.68 0.59 -33.67
C TRP A 144 -5.18 0.82 -33.83
N PHE A 145 -4.39 0.33 -32.87
CA PHE A 145 -2.94 0.37 -32.88
C PHE A 145 -2.38 -1.04 -33.03
N PRO A 146 -1.51 -1.30 -34.03
CA PRO A 146 -0.95 -2.63 -34.25
C PRO A 146 -0.06 -3.03 -33.07
N LEU A 147 -0.18 -4.29 -32.66
CA LEU A 147 0.70 -4.87 -31.64
C LEU A 147 1.95 -5.43 -32.31
N ILE A 148 3.11 -5.04 -31.81
CA ILE A 148 4.40 -5.57 -32.24
C ILE A 148 4.88 -6.58 -31.20
N GLY A 149 5.08 -7.82 -31.63
CA GLY A 149 5.61 -8.88 -30.77
C GLY A 149 7.11 -8.72 -30.51
N PRO A 150 7.69 -9.55 -29.62
CA PRO A 150 9.12 -9.48 -29.26
C PRO A 150 10.09 -9.63 -30.45
N SER A 151 9.65 -10.29 -31.52
CA SER A 151 10.43 -10.48 -32.76
C SER A 151 10.41 -9.27 -33.70
N GLY A 152 9.80 -8.15 -33.30
CA GLY A 152 9.63 -6.95 -34.13
C GLY A 152 8.54 -7.08 -35.20
N LYS A 153 7.78 -8.17 -35.20
CA LYS A 153 6.65 -8.42 -36.12
C LYS A 153 5.33 -8.58 -35.36
N PRO A 154 4.17 -8.36 -35.99
CA PRO A 154 2.89 -8.61 -35.37
C PRO A 154 2.75 -10.07 -34.88
N PRO A 155 2.23 -10.33 -33.67
CA PRO A 155 2.10 -11.68 -33.11
C PRO A 155 1.23 -12.61 -33.95
N LYS A 156 0.13 -12.09 -34.49
CA LYS A 156 -0.66 -12.66 -35.58
C LYS A 156 -0.88 -11.55 -36.61
N PRO A 157 -1.24 -11.90 -37.86
CA PRO A 157 -1.74 -10.91 -38.79
C PRO A 157 -2.83 -10.10 -38.10
N ASP A 158 -2.70 -8.78 -38.18
CA ASP A 158 -3.84 -7.90 -37.98
C ASP A 158 -4.28 -7.84 -36.47
N SER A 159 -3.37 -8.30 -35.57
CA SER A 159 -3.41 -8.11 -34.12
C SER A 159 -3.24 -6.64 -33.74
N ALA A 160 -4.20 -6.11 -32.99
CA ALA A 160 -4.21 -4.69 -32.63
C ALA A 160 -4.96 -4.47 -31.32
N ILE A 161 -4.70 -3.31 -30.70
CA ILE A 161 -5.40 -2.80 -29.52
C ILE A 161 -6.14 -1.51 -29.87
N TYR A 162 -7.39 -1.40 -29.44
CA TYR A 162 -8.20 -0.19 -29.59
C TYR A 162 -8.04 0.68 -28.33
N LEU A 163 -7.59 1.91 -28.54
CA LEU A 163 -7.34 2.88 -27.48
C LEU A 163 -8.12 4.16 -27.74
N ASP A 164 -8.52 4.82 -26.66
CA ASP A 164 -9.01 6.18 -26.65
C ASP A 164 -8.13 6.99 -25.68
N ILE A 165 -7.48 8.05 -26.18
CA ILE A 165 -6.45 8.79 -25.46
C ILE A 165 -6.69 10.28 -25.63
N LYS A 166 -6.73 11.00 -24.50
CA LYS A 166 -6.73 12.46 -24.45
C LYS A 166 -5.74 12.93 -23.40
N PHE A 167 -4.80 13.78 -23.80
CA PHE A 167 -3.85 14.39 -22.88
C PHE A 167 -4.21 15.85 -22.63
N THR A 168 -4.20 16.25 -21.37
CA THR A 168 -4.38 17.63 -20.94
C THR A 168 -3.10 18.11 -20.26
N PRO A 169 -2.30 18.98 -20.91
CA PRO A 169 -1.12 19.58 -20.29
C PRO A 169 -1.46 20.25 -18.96
N CYS A 170 -0.54 20.18 -17.99
CA CYS A 170 -0.72 20.73 -16.64
C CYS A 170 -1.13 22.22 -16.68
N GLU A 171 -0.49 23.00 -17.55
CA GLU A 171 -0.80 24.42 -17.78
C GLU A 171 -2.19 24.71 -18.35
N ASN A 172 -2.84 23.72 -18.97
CA ASN A 172 -4.19 23.85 -19.52
C ASN A 172 -5.26 23.35 -18.57
N ASN A 173 -4.91 22.64 -17.48
CA ASN A 173 -5.88 22.18 -16.49
C ASN A 173 -6.11 23.29 -15.43
N PRO A 174 -7.33 23.85 -15.35
CA PRO A 174 -7.64 24.94 -14.40
C PRO A 174 -7.37 24.58 -12.94
N LEU A 175 -7.49 23.30 -12.56
CA LEU A 175 -7.24 22.83 -11.21
C LEU A 175 -5.80 23.11 -10.75
N TYR A 176 -4.82 23.01 -11.66
CA TYR A 176 -3.42 23.28 -11.33
C TYR A 176 -3.10 24.78 -11.26
N LYS A 177 -3.89 25.63 -11.94
CA LYS A 177 -3.69 27.09 -11.92
C LYS A 177 -4.26 27.75 -10.67
N GLN A 178 -5.45 27.33 -10.27
CA GLN A 178 -6.22 28.02 -9.22
C GLN A 178 -6.17 27.27 -7.87
N GLY A 179 -5.74 26.00 -7.89
CA GLY A 179 -5.73 25.12 -6.72
C GLY A 179 -7.12 24.57 -6.40
N VAL A 180 -7.15 23.50 -5.61
CA VAL A 180 -8.40 22.78 -5.26
C VAL A 180 -9.37 23.66 -4.47
N ALA A 181 -8.86 24.59 -3.66
CA ALA A 181 -9.68 25.50 -2.86
C ALA A 181 -10.43 26.55 -3.70
N SER A 182 -9.91 26.87 -4.89
CA SER A 182 -10.49 27.87 -5.80
C SER A 182 -11.35 27.25 -6.91
N ASP A 183 -11.56 25.93 -6.87
CA ASP A 183 -12.43 25.23 -7.82
C ASP A 183 -13.87 25.77 -7.73
N PRO A 184 -14.44 26.32 -8.83
CA PRO A 184 -15.81 26.82 -8.83
C PRO A 184 -16.85 25.75 -8.46
N GLU A 185 -16.58 24.48 -8.76
CA GLU A 185 -17.45 23.35 -8.40
C GLU A 185 -17.31 22.95 -6.94
N GLN A 186 -16.22 23.38 -6.28
CA GLN A 186 -15.85 22.98 -4.93
C GLN A 186 -15.94 21.46 -4.74
N ALA A 187 -15.49 20.69 -5.73
CA ALA A 187 -15.64 19.23 -5.75
C ALA A 187 -14.56 18.52 -4.91
N GLY A 188 -13.49 19.23 -4.54
CA GLY A 188 -12.31 18.65 -3.91
C GLY A 188 -11.47 17.83 -4.90
N VAL A 189 -10.66 16.90 -4.39
CA VAL A 189 -9.88 16.00 -5.25
C VAL A 189 -10.83 15.01 -5.93
N ARG A 190 -10.90 15.07 -7.27
CA ARG A 190 -11.74 14.21 -8.10
C ARG A 190 -11.25 12.75 -8.12
N HIS A 191 -12.14 11.83 -8.47
CA HIS A 191 -11.84 10.39 -8.63
C HIS A 191 -11.27 9.69 -7.39
N THR A 192 -11.61 10.18 -6.20
CA THR A 192 -11.27 9.57 -4.92
C THR A 192 -12.41 8.70 -4.39
N TYR A 193 -12.09 7.71 -3.55
CA TYR A 193 -13.10 6.81 -2.96
C TYR A 193 -14.05 7.55 -2.00
N PHE A 194 -13.51 8.51 -1.23
CA PHE A 194 -14.30 9.35 -0.33
C PHE A 194 -14.44 10.76 -0.92
N PRO A 195 -15.68 11.23 -1.18
CA PRO A 195 -15.89 12.57 -1.71
C PRO A 195 -15.61 13.64 -0.64
N LEU A 196 -15.45 14.90 -1.08
CA LEU A 196 -15.37 16.05 -0.18
C LEU A 196 -16.61 16.13 0.72
N ARG A 197 -16.39 16.32 2.02
CA ARG A 197 -17.44 16.56 3.02
C ARG A 197 -17.33 17.99 3.53
N LYS A 198 -18.44 18.73 3.47
CA LYS A 198 -18.54 20.12 3.96
C LYS A 198 -19.14 20.16 5.36
N GLY A 199 -18.88 21.23 6.11
CA GLY A 199 -19.36 21.38 7.49
C GLY A 199 -18.59 20.58 8.53
N SER A 200 -17.41 20.07 8.17
CA SER A 200 -16.50 19.38 9.09
C SER A 200 -15.72 20.38 9.94
N GLN A 201 -15.36 19.99 11.16
CA GLN A 201 -14.38 20.68 11.99
C GLN A 201 -13.09 19.84 12.01
N VAL A 202 -11.96 20.50 11.79
CA VAL A 202 -10.64 19.86 11.84
C VAL A 202 -9.83 20.57 12.93
N THR A 203 -9.30 19.79 13.86
CA THR A 203 -8.32 20.24 14.84
C THR A 203 -6.94 19.78 14.36
N LEU A 204 -6.01 20.72 14.22
CA LEU A 204 -4.63 20.43 13.86
C LEU A 204 -3.80 20.26 15.14
N TYR A 205 -3.01 19.20 15.18
CA TYR A 205 -2.14 18.90 16.30
C TYR A 205 -0.68 19.03 15.89
N GLN A 206 0.08 19.78 16.68
CA GLN A 206 1.53 19.82 16.64
C GLN A 206 2.04 18.93 17.77
N ASP A 207 2.80 17.89 17.42
CA ASP A 207 3.28 16.86 18.36
C ASP A 207 2.15 16.15 19.13
N ALA A 208 2.52 15.36 20.14
CA ALA A 208 1.56 14.68 21.00
C ALA A 208 0.93 15.62 22.04
N HIS A 209 1.69 16.62 22.47
CA HIS A 209 1.28 17.60 23.47
C HIS A 209 1.92 18.96 23.19
N VAL A 210 1.27 20.04 23.63
CA VAL A 210 1.82 21.40 23.60
C VAL A 210 1.55 22.02 24.97
N THR A 211 2.60 22.45 25.64
CA THR A 211 2.51 23.14 26.93
C THR A 211 1.96 24.56 26.73
N ASP A 212 1.26 25.06 27.75
CA ASP A 212 0.70 26.41 27.70
C ASP A 212 1.81 27.46 27.57
N ASP A 213 1.53 28.54 26.83
CA ASP A 213 2.44 29.67 26.58
C ASP A 213 3.76 29.35 25.85
N LEU A 214 3.95 28.12 25.35
CA LEU A 214 5.15 27.73 24.60
C LEU A 214 5.25 28.39 23.22
N LEU A 215 4.13 28.48 22.51
CA LEU A 215 4.08 29.00 21.15
C LEU A 215 3.83 30.52 21.14
N PRO A 216 4.38 31.24 20.14
CA PRO A 216 4.11 32.68 20.02
C PRO A 216 2.62 32.92 19.77
N LYS A 217 2.15 34.11 20.16
CA LYS A 217 0.80 34.56 19.83
C LYS A 217 0.70 34.79 18.32
N ILE A 218 -0.23 34.09 17.69
CA ILE A 218 -0.50 34.20 16.26
C ILE A 218 -1.94 34.70 16.10
N GLU A 219 -2.11 35.90 15.56
CA GLU A 219 -3.43 36.45 15.24
C GLU A 219 -3.97 35.83 13.96
N LEU A 220 -5.27 35.53 13.96
CA LEU A 220 -6.02 34.97 12.84
C LEU A 220 -6.84 36.06 12.16
N ASP A 221 -7.29 35.80 10.93
CA ASP A 221 -8.07 36.75 10.11
C ASP A 221 -9.37 37.24 10.79
N ASP A 222 -9.93 36.47 11.72
CA ASP A 222 -11.12 36.82 12.50
C ASP A 222 -10.81 37.59 13.81
N GLY A 223 -9.56 38.01 14.00
CA GLY A 223 -9.09 38.73 15.17
C GLY A 223 -8.90 37.85 16.42
N LYS A 224 -9.09 36.53 16.31
CA LYS A 224 -8.77 35.61 17.40
C LYS A 224 -7.29 35.29 17.43
N VAL A 225 -6.82 34.82 18.58
CA VAL A 225 -5.46 34.27 18.72
C VAL A 225 -5.53 32.76 18.55
N TYR A 226 -4.63 32.21 17.74
CA TYR A 226 -4.45 30.76 17.58
C TYR A 226 -4.21 30.10 18.94
N SER A 227 -4.98 29.06 19.22
CA SER A 227 -4.83 28.25 20.43
C SER A 227 -4.42 26.83 20.02
N PRO A 228 -3.22 26.36 20.41
CA PRO A 228 -2.76 25.02 20.06
C PRO A 228 -3.57 23.96 20.78
N ALA A 229 -4.01 22.95 20.02
CA ALA A 229 -4.68 21.79 20.58
C ALA A 229 -3.67 20.72 21.03
N LYS A 230 -4.10 19.81 21.91
CA LYS A 230 -3.20 18.89 22.64
C LYS A 230 -3.60 17.45 22.32
N CYS A 231 -2.93 16.83 21.34
CA CYS A 231 -3.36 15.58 20.70
C CYS A 231 -3.71 14.45 21.67
N TRP A 232 -2.74 14.00 22.47
CA TRP A 232 -2.93 12.86 23.37
C TRP A 232 -3.86 13.20 24.54
N GLU A 233 -3.88 14.46 24.98
CA GLU A 233 -4.85 14.92 25.96
C GLU A 233 -6.28 14.89 25.39
N ASP A 234 -6.52 15.37 24.19
CA ASP A 234 -7.84 15.29 23.54
C ASP A 234 -8.26 13.85 23.23
N ILE A 235 -7.33 12.98 22.82
CA ILE A 235 -7.60 11.54 22.67
C ILE A 235 -8.00 10.91 24.02
N CYS A 236 -7.30 11.23 25.11
CA CYS A 236 -7.60 10.72 26.45
C CYS A 236 -9.02 11.11 26.88
N TYR A 237 -9.39 12.37 26.72
CA TYR A 237 -10.73 12.85 27.05
C TYR A 237 -11.79 12.19 26.17
N ALA A 238 -11.55 12.10 24.85
CA ALA A 238 -12.48 11.52 23.91
C ALA A 238 -12.74 10.03 24.18
N ILE A 239 -11.72 9.26 24.57
CA ILE A 239 -11.88 7.86 25.01
C ILE A 239 -12.64 7.80 26.34
N SER A 240 -12.28 8.66 27.30
CA SER A 240 -12.86 8.66 28.64
C SER A 240 -14.37 8.97 28.61
N GLU A 241 -14.80 9.90 27.75
CA GLU A 241 -16.21 10.27 27.60
C GLU A 241 -17.01 9.38 26.65
N ALA A 242 -16.39 8.43 25.95
CA ALA A 242 -17.06 7.57 24.99
C ALA A 242 -18.13 6.70 25.67
N HIS A 243 -19.29 6.54 25.01
CA HIS A 243 -20.41 5.77 25.53
C HIS A 243 -20.71 4.52 24.71
N HIS A 244 -20.29 4.45 23.44
CA HIS A 244 -20.70 3.40 22.53
C HIS A 244 -19.54 2.66 21.87
N LEU A 245 -18.52 3.38 21.40
CA LEU A 245 -17.42 2.79 20.65
C LEU A 245 -16.10 3.53 20.87
N VAL A 246 -15.02 2.74 20.91
CA VAL A 246 -13.64 3.18 20.77
C VAL A 246 -12.93 2.21 19.84
N TYR A 247 -12.64 2.63 18.61
CA TYR A 247 -11.91 1.82 17.64
C TYR A 247 -10.53 2.42 17.41
N ILE A 248 -9.49 1.59 17.50
CA ILE A 248 -8.11 2.01 17.32
C ILE A 248 -7.48 1.17 16.22
N VAL A 249 -6.89 1.83 15.23
CA VAL A 249 -6.03 1.22 14.22
C VAL A 249 -4.64 1.82 14.40
N GLY A 250 -3.62 0.97 14.54
CA GLY A 250 -2.26 1.42 14.73
C GLY A 250 -1.26 0.52 14.03
N TRP A 251 -0.18 1.11 13.56
CA TRP A 251 0.99 0.35 13.14
C TRP A 251 1.66 -0.30 14.36
N SER A 252 1.66 0.40 15.49
CA SER A 252 2.01 -0.13 16.80
C SER A 252 1.10 0.50 17.84
N VAL A 253 0.69 -0.27 18.85
CA VAL A 253 -0.02 0.23 20.02
C VAL A 253 0.69 -0.35 21.23
N PHE A 254 1.07 0.50 22.18
CA PHE A 254 1.74 0.06 23.40
C PHE A 254 0.87 0.37 24.61
N HIS A 255 0.30 -0.68 25.21
CA HIS A 255 -0.70 -0.55 26.27
C HIS A 255 -0.22 0.21 27.53
N LYS A 256 1.10 0.29 27.77
CA LYS A 256 1.67 0.93 28.97
C LYS A 256 1.79 2.46 28.87
N VAL A 257 1.65 3.06 27.69
CA VAL A 257 1.83 4.51 27.57
C VAL A 257 0.75 5.26 28.34
N LYS A 258 1.13 6.39 28.94
CA LYS A 258 0.18 7.35 29.50
C LYS A 258 -0.07 8.46 28.50
N LEU A 259 -1.35 8.73 28.23
CA LEU A 259 -1.76 9.75 27.27
C LEU A 259 -1.54 11.18 27.80
N VAL A 260 -1.77 11.39 29.10
CA VAL A 260 -1.56 12.70 29.74
C VAL A 260 -0.44 12.58 30.76
N ARG A 261 0.63 13.37 30.56
CA ARG A 261 1.79 13.42 31.45
C ARG A 261 1.96 14.80 32.08
N GLU A 262 1.68 15.84 31.30
CA GLU A 262 1.66 17.24 31.71
C GLU A 262 0.24 17.79 31.52
N PRO A 263 -0.69 17.56 32.47
CA PRO A 263 -2.09 17.93 32.29
C PRO A 263 -2.27 19.46 32.25
N THR A 264 -3.03 19.95 31.26
CA THR A 264 -3.37 21.38 31.16
C THR A 264 -4.79 21.67 31.63
N ARG A 265 -5.57 20.62 31.91
CA ARG A 265 -6.91 20.67 32.50
C ARG A 265 -7.14 19.47 33.44
N PRO A 266 -8.13 19.54 34.36
CA PRO A 266 -8.38 18.47 35.34
C PRO A 266 -8.68 17.13 34.68
N LEU A 267 -7.85 16.11 34.96
CA LEU A 267 -7.94 14.80 34.30
C LEU A 267 -9.36 14.22 34.32
N PRO A 268 -9.82 13.62 33.20
CA PRO A 268 -11.09 12.92 33.16
C PRO A 268 -10.98 11.65 34.02
N ARG A 269 -12.11 11.03 34.32
CA ARG A 269 -12.13 9.76 35.06
C ARG A 269 -11.35 8.69 34.27
N GLY A 270 -10.29 8.15 34.88
CA GLY A 270 -9.39 7.18 34.26
C GLY A 270 -8.28 7.82 33.41
N GLY A 271 -8.16 9.15 33.36
CA GLY A 271 -7.14 9.85 32.57
C GLY A 271 -5.72 9.73 33.09
N ASP A 272 -5.54 9.27 34.33
CA ASP A 272 -4.26 8.96 34.98
C ASP A 272 -3.76 7.52 34.71
N LEU A 273 -4.63 6.68 34.15
CA LEU A 273 -4.35 5.28 33.80
C LEU A 273 -3.43 5.18 32.59
N THR A 274 -2.82 4.01 32.42
CA THR A 274 -2.21 3.65 31.13
C THR A 274 -3.28 3.50 30.05
N LEU A 275 -2.90 3.62 28.79
CA LEU A 275 -3.81 3.43 27.65
C LEU A 275 -4.55 2.09 27.73
N GLY A 276 -3.84 1.01 28.06
CA GLY A 276 -4.41 -0.32 28.18
C GLY A 276 -5.47 -0.42 29.27
N GLU A 277 -5.18 0.13 30.43
CA GLU A 277 -6.11 0.15 31.57
C GLU A 277 -7.33 1.03 31.29
N LEU A 278 -7.15 2.20 30.67
CA LEU A 278 -8.26 3.05 30.25
C LEU A 278 -9.19 2.32 29.26
N LEU A 279 -8.63 1.61 28.30
CA LEU A 279 -9.41 0.84 27.32
C LEU A 279 -10.18 -0.33 27.96
N LYS A 280 -9.56 -1.05 28.92
CA LYS A 280 -10.26 -2.08 29.71
C LYS A 280 -11.39 -1.48 30.53
N TYR A 281 -11.10 -0.40 31.25
CA TYR A 281 -12.06 0.35 32.06
C TYR A 281 -13.29 0.76 31.24
N LYS A 282 -13.09 1.38 30.08
CA LYS A 282 -14.21 1.75 29.17
C LYS A 282 -14.96 0.53 28.66
N SER A 283 -14.26 -0.55 28.36
CA SER A 283 -14.91 -1.78 27.89
C SER A 283 -15.74 -2.47 28.98
N GLU A 284 -15.35 -2.37 30.24
CA GLU A 284 -16.11 -2.85 31.40
C GLU A 284 -17.35 -1.99 31.69
N GLU A 285 -17.32 -0.70 31.35
CA GLU A 285 -18.51 0.18 31.34
C GLU A 285 -19.51 -0.14 30.20
N GLY A 286 -19.19 -1.10 29.33
CA GLY A 286 -20.04 -1.54 28.22
C GLY A 286 -19.74 -0.83 26.89
N VAL A 287 -18.69 0.00 26.82
CA VAL A 287 -18.24 0.59 25.55
C VAL A 287 -17.61 -0.49 24.69
N ARG A 288 -17.92 -0.52 23.39
CA ARG A 288 -17.30 -1.48 22.47
C ARG A 288 -15.91 -0.99 22.08
N VAL A 289 -14.89 -1.70 22.56
CA VAL A 289 -13.49 -1.36 22.29
C VAL A 289 -12.87 -2.37 21.33
N LEU A 290 -12.49 -1.91 20.13
CA LEU A 290 -11.91 -2.74 19.06
C LEU A 290 -10.54 -2.20 18.65
N LEU A 291 -9.53 -3.06 18.63
CA LEU A 291 -8.18 -2.72 18.18
C LEU A 291 -7.80 -3.56 16.96
N LEU A 292 -7.28 -2.89 15.93
CA LEU A 292 -6.63 -3.52 14.79
C LEU A 292 -5.17 -3.05 14.74
N VAL A 293 -4.27 -3.91 15.22
CA VAL A 293 -2.84 -3.63 15.31
C VAL A 293 -2.14 -4.40 14.19
N TRP A 294 -1.16 -3.80 13.52
CA TRP A 294 -0.38 -4.51 12.51
C TRP A 294 0.35 -5.71 13.14
N ASP A 295 0.25 -6.87 12.48
CA ASP A 295 0.96 -8.11 12.82
C ASP A 295 2.40 -8.06 12.28
N ASP A 296 3.36 -7.73 13.14
CA ASP A 296 4.78 -7.87 12.83
C ASP A 296 5.16 -9.34 12.94
N LYS A 297 5.14 -10.04 11.79
CA LYS A 297 5.54 -11.45 11.69
C LYS A 297 6.99 -11.73 12.09
N THR A 298 7.81 -10.71 12.32
CA THR A 298 9.15 -10.89 12.88
C THR A 298 9.16 -10.84 14.41
N SER A 299 8.10 -10.32 15.02
CA SER A 299 7.84 -10.41 16.45
C SER A 299 7.20 -11.79 16.72
N HIS A 300 7.99 -12.72 17.25
CA HIS A 300 7.47 -14.03 17.64
C HIS A 300 7.93 -14.38 19.04
N ASP A 301 6.98 -14.76 19.89
CA ASP A 301 7.26 -15.40 21.17
C ASP A 301 7.22 -16.91 20.96
N LYS A 302 8.34 -17.47 20.50
CA LYS A 302 8.50 -18.93 20.41
C LYS A 302 9.29 -19.40 21.62
N PHE A 303 8.67 -20.28 22.41
CA PHE A 303 9.30 -21.00 23.53
C PHE A 303 9.94 -20.10 24.62
N GLY A 304 9.29 -19.00 24.98
CA GLY A 304 9.73 -18.16 26.10
C GLY A 304 10.91 -17.25 25.79
N ILE A 305 11.33 -17.16 24.53
CA ILE A 305 12.32 -16.19 24.05
C ILE A 305 11.57 -15.05 23.37
N ARG A 306 11.53 -13.89 24.02
CA ARG A 306 11.01 -12.65 23.45
C ARG A 306 12.04 -12.08 22.49
N THR A 307 11.87 -12.29 21.19
CA THR A 307 12.54 -11.44 20.19
C THR A 307 11.68 -10.22 19.95
N ALA A 308 12.19 -9.03 20.33
CA ALA A 308 11.63 -7.78 19.84
C ALA A 308 11.63 -7.85 18.30
N GLY A 309 10.49 -7.57 17.68
CA GLY A 309 10.39 -7.53 16.22
C GLY A 309 11.45 -6.60 15.64
N VAL A 310 11.90 -6.88 14.42
CA VAL A 310 12.94 -6.08 13.76
C VAL A 310 12.50 -4.61 13.61
N MET A 311 11.20 -4.37 13.72
CA MET A 311 10.56 -3.07 13.59
C MET A 311 10.17 -2.43 14.95
N GLN A 312 10.58 -2.99 16.09
CA GLN A 312 10.28 -2.45 17.43
C GLN A 312 8.79 -2.17 17.68
N THR A 313 7.92 -3.09 17.27
CA THR A 313 6.48 -3.05 17.57
C THR A 313 6.18 -3.79 18.88
N HIS A 314 5.03 -3.46 19.49
CA HIS A 314 4.52 -4.08 20.72
C HIS A 314 3.21 -4.84 20.50
N ASP A 315 2.99 -5.33 19.28
CA ASP A 315 1.75 -5.93 18.80
C ASP A 315 1.38 -7.20 19.57
N GLU A 316 2.29 -8.17 19.69
CA GLU A 316 2.08 -9.40 20.46
C GLU A 316 1.92 -9.14 21.97
N GLU A 317 2.65 -8.18 22.53
CA GLU A 317 2.51 -7.80 23.95
C GLU A 317 1.13 -7.21 24.22
N THR A 318 0.71 -6.27 23.37
CA THR A 318 -0.60 -5.61 23.49
C THR A 318 -1.74 -6.59 23.27
N LEU A 319 -1.63 -7.52 22.32
CA LEU A 319 -2.61 -8.60 22.15
C LEU A 319 -2.75 -9.44 23.44
N LYS A 320 -1.61 -9.86 24.02
CA LYS A 320 -1.60 -10.65 25.25
C LYS A 320 -2.22 -9.90 26.42
N PHE A 321 -1.97 -8.59 26.53
CA PHE A 321 -2.55 -7.75 27.57
C PHE A 321 -4.09 -7.75 27.54
N PHE A 322 -4.70 -7.76 26.35
CA PHE A 322 -6.16 -7.73 26.19
C PHE A 322 -6.85 -9.10 26.14
N LYS A 323 -6.10 -10.21 26.03
CA LYS A 323 -6.63 -11.57 25.81
C LYS A 323 -7.75 -12.02 26.77
N HIS A 324 -7.74 -11.52 28.00
CA HIS A 324 -8.71 -11.86 29.05
C HIS A 324 -9.57 -10.67 29.49
N SER A 325 -9.79 -9.71 28.58
CA SER A 325 -10.66 -8.56 28.81
C SER A 325 -11.81 -8.51 27.79
N SER A 326 -12.77 -7.61 27.98
CA SER A 326 -13.84 -7.32 27.02
C SER A 326 -13.36 -6.55 25.77
N VAL A 327 -12.12 -6.07 25.78
CA VAL A 327 -11.49 -5.42 24.63
C VAL A 327 -11.17 -6.47 23.55
N THR A 328 -11.64 -6.23 22.32
CA THR A 328 -11.30 -7.11 21.18
C THR A 328 -10.07 -6.55 20.46
N CYS A 329 -8.92 -7.20 20.63
CA CYS A 329 -7.68 -6.85 19.94
C CYS A 329 -7.35 -7.90 18.87
N VAL A 330 -7.11 -7.46 17.64
CA VAL A 330 -6.80 -8.34 16.49
C VAL A 330 -5.49 -7.89 15.84
N LEU A 331 -4.60 -8.86 15.60
CA LEU A 331 -3.41 -8.67 14.79
C LEU A 331 -3.77 -8.79 13.30
N ALA A 332 -3.44 -7.76 12.53
CA ALA A 332 -3.76 -7.65 11.12
C ALA A 332 -2.52 -7.86 10.24
N PRO A 333 -2.38 -9.03 9.60
CA PRO A 333 -1.29 -9.27 8.66
C PRO A 333 -1.53 -8.49 7.36
N ARG A 334 -0.47 -7.86 6.87
CA ARG A 334 -0.47 -7.25 5.54
C ARG A 334 0.28 -8.16 4.58
N TYR A 335 -0.30 -8.39 3.40
CA TYR A 335 0.34 -9.11 2.31
C TYR A 335 0.60 -8.16 1.15
N ALA A 336 1.80 -8.25 0.56
CA ALA A 336 2.09 -7.61 -0.70
C ALA A 336 1.01 -7.99 -1.72
N SER A 337 0.50 -7.02 -2.48
CA SER A 337 -0.42 -7.34 -3.58
C SER A 337 0.28 -8.33 -4.52
N SER A 338 -0.41 -9.39 -4.93
CA SER A 338 0.04 -10.44 -5.89
C SER A 338 0.41 -9.91 -7.29
N LYS A 339 0.50 -8.58 -7.46
CA LYS A 339 0.81 -7.86 -8.69
C LYS A 339 2.30 -7.81 -9.03
N LEU A 340 3.20 -8.27 -8.15
CA LEU A 340 4.60 -8.56 -8.51
C LEU A 340 4.74 -10.07 -8.81
N GLY A 341 5.16 -10.40 -10.02
CA GLY A 341 5.51 -11.78 -10.38
C GLY A 341 6.61 -12.33 -9.48
N TYR A 342 6.57 -13.65 -9.20
CA TYR A 342 7.50 -14.35 -8.30
C TYR A 342 8.99 -14.00 -8.53
N PHE A 343 9.42 -13.84 -9.78
CA PHE A 343 10.81 -13.48 -10.11
C PHE A 343 11.22 -12.05 -9.72
N LYS A 344 10.31 -11.06 -9.77
CA LYS A 344 10.62 -9.68 -9.32
C LYS A 344 10.73 -9.58 -7.80
N GLN A 345 10.04 -10.46 -7.07
CA GLN A 345 10.23 -10.61 -5.62
C GLN A 345 11.64 -11.14 -5.30
N GLN A 346 12.19 -11.99 -6.17
CA GLN A 346 13.50 -12.62 -6.01
C GLN A 346 14.70 -11.72 -6.39
N ALA A 347 14.56 -10.84 -7.38
CA ALA A 347 15.66 -9.96 -7.81
C ALA A 347 15.98 -8.82 -6.83
N ARG A 348 14.97 -8.25 -6.16
CA ARG A 348 15.17 -7.24 -5.10
C ARG A 348 15.84 -7.83 -3.85
N PHE A 349 15.65 -9.12 -3.62
CA PHE A 349 16.26 -9.87 -2.52
C PHE A 349 17.78 -9.99 -2.66
N TYR A 350 18.32 -10.27 -3.85
CA TYR A 350 19.78 -10.33 -4.05
C TYR A 350 20.48 -9.00 -3.80
N LEU A 351 19.84 -7.88 -4.15
CA LEU A 351 20.37 -6.54 -3.89
C LEU A 351 20.38 -6.22 -2.38
N PHE A 352 19.37 -6.69 -1.64
CA PHE A 352 19.26 -6.51 -0.19
C PHE A 352 20.22 -7.42 0.60
N GLU A 353 20.37 -8.69 0.19
CA GLU A 353 21.38 -9.60 0.74
C GLU A 353 22.80 -9.09 0.48
N LEU A 354 23.07 -8.51 -0.70
CA LEU A 354 24.37 -7.86 -0.98
C LEU A 354 24.62 -6.65 -0.08
N LEU A 355 23.60 -5.81 0.15
CA LEU A 355 23.69 -4.67 1.08
C LEU A 355 23.90 -5.13 2.52
N ARG A 356 23.20 -6.20 2.93
CA ARG A 356 23.34 -6.80 4.25
C ARG A 356 24.73 -7.39 4.43
N TYR A 357 25.23 -8.17 3.48
CA TYR A 357 26.59 -8.71 3.47
C TYR A 357 27.65 -7.61 3.49
N TRP A 358 27.43 -6.48 2.79
CA TRP A 358 28.33 -5.32 2.82
C TRP A 358 28.40 -4.68 4.22
N ILE A 359 27.25 -4.57 4.90
CA ILE A 359 27.18 -4.05 6.28
C ILE A 359 27.82 -5.03 7.27
N THR A 360 27.66 -6.35 7.09
CA THR A 360 28.33 -7.36 7.93
C THR A 360 29.84 -7.45 7.67
N LEU A 361 30.31 -7.17 6.45
CA LEU A 361 31.74 -7.18 6.10
C LEU A 361 32.53 -6.02 6.70
N ILE A 362 31.87 -4.91 7.05
CA ILE A 362 32.51 -3.75 7.72
C ILE A 362 32.71 -4.00 9.22
N ASN A 363 31.96 -4.93 9.83
CA ASN A 363 32.10 -5.29 11.24
C ASN A 363 32.65 -6.72 11.38
N LEU A 364 33.99 -6.85 11.43
CA LEU A 364 34.67 -8.12 11.69
C LEU A 364 34.28 -8.72 13.06
N PHE A 365 33.66 -9.91 13.10
CA PHE A 365 33.91 -11.08 13.99
C PHE A 365 32.86 -12.21 13.73
N PRO A 366 33.10 -13.50 14.08
CA PRO A 366 33.00 -14.61 13.14
C PRO A 366 31.69 -15.39 13.19
N ALA A 367 31.46 -16.09 12.08
CA ALA A 367 30.26 -16.83 11.69
C ALA A 367 29.84 -17.95 12.66
N TYR A 368 28.54 -17.99 12.96
CA TYR A 368 27.82 -19.23 13.28
C TYR A 368 26.99 -19.65 12.06
N SER A 369 27.33 -20.79 11.49
CA SER A 369 26.64 -21.44 10.38
C SER A 369 25.37 -22.15 10.87
N GLY A 370 24.26 -21.41 10.94
CA GLY A 370 22.92 -21.97 11.03
C GLY A 370 22.25 -21.97 9.65
N PHE A 371 22.08 -23.15 9.05
CA PHE A 371 21.39 -23.32 7.78
C PHE A 371 19.87 -23.19 7.99
N TRP A 372 19.35 -21.96 7.90
CA TRP A 372 17.91 -21.71 7.96
C TRP A 372 17.28 -21.95 6.58
N ILE A 373 16.45 -22.99 6.48
CA ILE A 373 15.52 -23.14 5.35
C ILE A 373 14.43 -22.07 5.52
N PHE A 374 14.67 -20.87 4.99
CA PHE A 374 13.65 -19.85 4.86
C PHE A 374 12.71 -20.23 3.70
N ASP A 375 11.43 -20.44 4.02
CA ASP A 375 10.37 -20.50 3.03
C ASP A 375 10.34 -19.18 2.23
N ARG A 376 10.76 -19.28 0.96
CA ARG A 376 10.98 -18.17 0.03
C ARG A 376 9.71 -17.35 -0.27
N SER A 377 8.53 -17.86 0.11
CA SER A 377 7.25 -17.17 -0.07
C SER A 377 6.87 -16.22 1.08
N ASN A 378 7.49 -16.38 2.27
CA ASN A 378 7.11 -15.63 3.47
C ASN A 378 7.84 -14.29 3.65
N VAL A 379 9.00 -14.07 3.02
CA VAL A 379 9.87 -12.90 3.31
C VAL A 379 9.47 -11.62 2.57
N VAL A 380 8.77 -11.72 1.43
CA VAL A 380 8.30 -10.52 0.69
C VAL A 380 6.89 -10.11 1.11
N GLY A 381 6.12 -11.06 1.64
CA GLY A 381 4.83 -10.78 2.27
C GLY A 381 4.94 -9.90 3.52
N THR A 382 6.10 -9.89 4.19
CA THR A 382 6.36 -9.15 5.44
C THR A 382 6.88 -7.73 5.25
N MET A 383 7.11 -7.27 4.01
CA MET A 383 7.66 -5.91 3.76
C MET A 383 6.62 -4.79 3.80
N PHE A 384 5.33 -5.12 3.74
CA PHE A 384 4.25 -4.14 3.79
C PHE A 384 3.58 -4.19 5.15
N THR A 385 3.14 -3.04 5.63
CA THR A 385 2.52 -2.92 6.95
C THR A 385 1.13 -2.30 6.84
N HIS A 386 0.29 -2.53 7.84
CA HIS A 386 -0.85 -1.66 8.08
C HIS A 386 -0.33 -0.42 8.82
N HIS A 387 -0.12 0.69 8.09
CA HIS A 387 0.53 1.89 8.65
C HIS A 387 -0.44 2.98 9.13
N GLN A 388 -1.75 2.73 9.03
CA GLN A 388 -2.79 3.67 9.45
C GLN A 388 -2.70 3.89 10.96
N LYS A 389 -2.77 5.16 11.39
CA LYS A 389 -2.99 5.55 12.80
C LYS A 389 -4.32 6.26 12.88
N CYS A 390 -5.29 5.63 13.53
CA CYS A 390 -6.65 6.12 13.62
C CYS A 390 -7.26 5.79 14.98
N VAL A 391 -7.89 6.77 15.61
CA VAL A 391 -8.76 6.56 16.77
C VAL A 391 -10.15 7.08 16.41
N LEU A 392 -11.16 6.20 16.43
CA LEU A 392 -12.55 6.53 16.15
C LEU A 392 -13.36 6.34 17.43
N VAL A 393 -14.00 7.40 17.91
CA VAL A 393 -14.80 7.36 19.14
C VAL A 393 -16.10 8.13 18.97
N ASP A 394 -17.09 7.82 19.78
CA ASP A 394 -18.26 8.68 19.92
C ASP A 394 -18.03 9.77 20.98
N THR A 395 -18.20 11.04 20.60
CA THR A 395 -18.07 12.20 21.50
C THR A 395 -19.40 12.93 21.67
N GLN A 396 -19.46 13.82 22.66
CA GLN A 396 -20.65 14.64 22.89
C GLN A 396 -20.94 15.56 21.69
N ALA A 397 -22.19 15.57 21.23
CA ALA A 397 -22.71 16.51 20.22
C ALA A 397 -23.73 17.48 20.85
N ALA A 398 -24.48 18.20 20.03
CA ALA A 398 -25.50 19.12 20.53
C ALA A 398 -26.65 18.38 21.25
N GLY A 399 -27.04 18.88 22.43
CA GLY A 399 -28.10 18.30 23.26
C GLY A 399 -27.70 16.93 23.83
N ASN A 400 -28.59 15.93 23.71
CA ASN A 400 -28.33 14.56 24.17
C ASN A 400 -27.78 13.64 23.05
N ASN A 401 -27.38 14.21 21.91
CA ASN A 401 -26.86 13.44 20.80
C ASN A 401 -25.36 13.20 20.93
N ARG A 402 -24.88 12.15 20.27
CA ARG A 402 -23.44 11.87 20.13
C ARG A 402 -23.04 11.91 18.66
N LYS A 403 -21.79 12.30 18.41
CA LYS A 403 -21.18 12.36 17.07
C LYS A 403 -20.00 11.43 17.00
N ILE A 404 -19.61 11.05 15.79
CA ILE A 404 -18.37 10.32 15.55
C ILE A 404 -17.22 11.32 15.42
N THR A 405 -16.18 11.13 16.21
CA THR A 405 -14.92 11.86 16.13
C THR A 405 -13.82 10.90 15.71
N ALA A 406 -13.02 11.32 14.73
CA ALA A 406 -11.88 10.57 14.24
C ALA A 406 -10.59 11.38 14.44
N PHE A 407 -9.57 10.74 15.00
CA PHE A 407 -8.20 11.23 15.02
C PHE A 407 -7.43 10.45 13.97
N VAL A 408 -6.81 11.14 13.02
CA VAL A 408 -6.01 10.54 11.94
C VAL A 408 -4.74 11.35 11.78
N GLY A 409 -3.58 10.69 11.70
CA GLY A 409 -2.30 11.39 11.59
C GLY A 409 -1.10 10.46 11.54
N GLY A 410 0.06 10.99 11.94
CA GLY A 410 1.35 10.28 11.96
C GLY A 410 1.72 9.66 13.31
N ILE A 411 0.99 9.95 14.38
CA ILE A 411 1.33 9.58 15.75
C ILE A 411 0.60 8.29 16.14
N ASP A 412 1.33 7.19 16.29
CA ASP A 412 0.81 5.95 16.91
C ASP A 412 0.65 6.13 18.43
N LEU A 413 -0.26 5.36 19.04
CA LEU A 413 -0.42 5.31 20.49
C LEU A 413 0.58 4.31 21.10
N CYS A 414 1.87 4.62 21.00
CA CYS A 414 2.95 3.77 21.49
C CYS A 414 4.14 4.56 22.05
N ASP A 415 5.13 3.85 22.55
CA ASP A 415 6.35 4.39 23.17
C ASP A 415 7.12 5.33 22.24
N GLY A 416 7.76 6.34 22.82
CA GLY A 416 8.59 7.31 22.11
C GLY A 416 7.83 8.31 21.23
N ARG A 417 6.48 8.32 21.28
CA ARG A 417 5.65 9.25 20.49
C ARG A 417 5.19 10.46 21.29
N TYR A 418 5.19 10.38 22.62
CA TYR A 418 4.91 11.54 23.45
C TYR A 418 6.09 12.50 23.34
N ASP A 419 5.83 13.72 22.89
CA ASP A 419 6.77 14.82 22.96
C ASP A 419 6.00 16.14 22.88
N THR A 420 6.73 17.22 23.11
CA THR A 420 6.32 18.61 23.03
C THR A 420 7.22 19.34 22.03
N PRO A 421 6.84 20.53 21.52
CA PRO A 421 7.69 21.29 20.58
C PRO A 421 9.08 21.67 21.12
N GLU A 422 9.34 21.53 22.42
CA GLU A 422 10.67 21.71 23.01
C GLU A 422 11.66 20.60 22.64
N HIS A 423 11.16 19.40 22.27
CA HIS A 423 11.97 18.22 21.94
C HIS A 423 13.14 17.98 22.89
N ARG A 424 12.80 17.82 24.18
CA ARG A 424 13.76 17.76 25.29
C ARG A 424 14.65 16.51 25.16
N ILE A 425 15.96 16.72 24.97
CA ILE A 425 16.93 15.61 24.78
C ILE A 425 17.37 14.99 26.12
N LEU A 426 17.72 15.81 27.11
CA LEU A 426 18.32 15.35 28.38
C LEU A 426 17.55 15.81 29.62
N ARG A 427 16.46 16.57 29.44
CA ARG A 427 15.61 17.05 30.52
C ARG A 427 14.42 16.12 30.68
N ASP A 428 13.92 16.00 31.92
CA ASP A 428 12.70 15.25 32.24
C ASP A 428 12.74 13.74 31.94
N LEU A 429 13.95 13.18 31.82
CA LEU A 429 14.17 11.74 31.57
C LEU A 429 13.64 10.86 32.70
N ASP A 430 13.70 11.36 33.93
CA ASP A 430 13.24 10.69 35.16
C ASP A 430 11.82 11.09 35.58
N THR A 431 11.15 11.95 34.80
CA THR A 431 9.79 12.43 35.04
C THR A 431 8.86 12.07 33.88
N VAL A 432 8.71 12.95 32.89
CA VAL A 432 7.76 12.86 31.76
C VAL A 432 8.12 11.72 30.81
N PHE A 433 9.42 11.46 30.64
CA PHE A 433 9.92 10.39 29.77
C PHE A 433 10.34 9.13 30.54
N LYS A 434 10.04 9.09 31.85
CA LYS A 434 10.32 7.90 32.66
C LYS A 434 9.58 6.70 32.09
N ASP A 435 10.30 5.59 31.92
CA ASP A 435 9.80 4.34 31.32
C ASP A 435 9.32 4.48 29.85
N ASP A 436 9.68 5.59 29.18
CA ASP A 436 9.35 5.89 27.78
C ASP A 436 10.54 6.56 27.04
N PHE A 437 11.77 6.17 27.39
CA PHE A 437 12.96 6.60 26.67
C PHE A 437 13.09 5.83 25.35
N HIS A 438 13.02 6.54 24.23
CA HIS A 438 13.07 5.94 22.90
C HIS A 438 14.23 6.48 22.08
N ASN A 439 15.27 5.65 21.90
CA ASN A 439 16.39 5.95 21.00
C ASN A 439 16.82 4.68 20.25
N PRO A 440 16.26 4.42 19.06
CA PRO A 440 16.61 3.25 18.26
C PRO A 440 17.94 3.39 17.51
N THR A 441 18.60 4.57 17.59
CA THR A 441 19.79 4.87 16.79
C THR A 441 21.05 4.24 17.38
N PHE A 442 21.14 4.18 18.71
CA PHE A 442 22.29 3.59 19.39
C PHE A 442 21.94 2.19 19.92
N PRO A 443 22.85 1.21 19.78
CA PRO A 443 22.68 -0.07 20.45
C PRO A 443 22.73 0.15 21.97
N VAL A 444 21.76 -0.44 22.67
CA VAL A 444 21.66 -0.42 24.14
C VAL A 444 22.55 -1.48 24.76
#